data_AF-A0A7S3NA07-F1
#
_entry.id   AF-A0A7S3NA07-F1
#
_cell.length_a   1.000
_cell.length_b   1.000
_cell.length_c   1.000
_cell.angle_alpha   90.00
_cell.angle_beta   90.00
_cell.angle_gamma   90.00
#
_symmetry.space_group_name_H-M   'P 1'
#
loop_
_entity.id
_entity.type
_entity.pdbx_description
1 polymer ?
#
loop_
_entity_poly.entity_id
_entity_poly.type
_entity_poly.pdbx_seq_one_letter_code
_entity_poly.pdbx_strand_id
1 'polypeptide(L)'
;MTFISVIMLSTFDFWVVKNISGRILVGLRWWSQVKEDGTEEWYFESLEDKKNAGVDSFIFWAVLYITPIVWAILAIASILSFAIYNVTLCVSACVLSGTNLYGYIKC
;
A
#
# COMPACT_ATOMS: atom_id res chain seq x y z
N MET A 1 8.42 -21.35 -6.39
CA MET A 1 9.42 -20.38 -5.86
C MET A 1 9.01 -18.95 -6.14
N THR A 2 8.71 -18.59 -7.39
CA THR A 2 8.31 -17.23 -7.78
C THR A 2 7.12 -16.66 -6.99
N PHE A 3 6.10 -17.48 -6.65
CA PHE A 3 4.96 -17.05 -5.83
C PHE A 3 5.39 -16.45 -4.51
N ILE A 4 6.17 -17.25 -3.79
CA ILE A 4 6.51 -17.04 -2.38
C ILE A 4 7.44 -15.85 -2.32
N SER A 5 8.42 -15.79 -3.23
CA SER A 5 9.32 -14.66 -3.35
C SER A 5 8.56 -13.36 -3.59
N VAL A 6 7.61 -13.33 -4.52
CA VAL A 6 6.86 -12.10 -4.83
C VAL A 6 5.96 -11.69 -3.68
N ILE A 7 5.22 -12.62 -3.06
CA ILE A 7 4.36 -12.28 -1.92
C ILE A 7 5.19 -11.76 -0.74
N MET A 8 6.31 -12.41 -0.41
CA MET A 8 7.20 -11.97 0.67
C MET A 8 7.73 -10.56 0.41
N LEU A 9 8.16 -10.28 -0.82
CA LEU A 9 8.60 -8.94 -1.22
C LEU A 9 7.47 -7.91 -1.16
N SER A 10 6.26 -8.27 -1.59
CA SER A 10 5.08 -7.37 -1.51
C SER A 10 4.67 -7.09 -0.06
N THR A 11 4.77 -8.07 0.85
CA THR A 11 4.52 -7.85 2.27
C THR A 11 5.59 -6.98 2.91
N PHE A 12 6.85 -7.18 2.53
CA PHE A 12 7.95 -6.33 2.99
C PHE A 12 7.78 -4.89 2.50
N ASP A 13 7.49 -4.70 1.20
CA ASP A 13 7.17 -3.40 0.62
C ASP A 13 5.99 -2.73 1.34
N PHE A 14 4.90 -3.48 1.55
CA PHE A 14 3.75 -3.01 2.32
C PHE A 14 4.16 -2.48 3.70
N TRP A 15 4.98 -3.24 4.43
CA TRP A 15 5.43 -2.86 5.77
C TRP A 15 6.34 -1.64 5.75
N VAL A 16 7.27 -1.57 4.80
CA VAL A 16 8.20 -0.43 4.64
C VAL A 16 7.44 0.84 4.31
N VAL A 17 6.53 0.79 3.34
CA VAL A 17 5.70 1.94 2.97
C VAL A 17 4.90 2.42 4.17
N LYS A 18 4.22 1.48 4.86
CA LYS A 18 3.36 1.75 6.02
C LYS A 18 4.11 2.37 7.22
N ASN A 19 5.26 1.82 7.58
CA ASN A 19 5.92 2.14 8.86
C ASN A 19 7.11 3.09 8.74
N ILE A 20 7.78 3.11 7.58
CA ILE A 20 9.01 3.88 7.37
C ILE A 20 8.74 5.04 6.40
N SER A 21 8.41 4.73 5.15
CA SER A 21 8.34 5.75 4.09
C SER A 21 7.29 6.81 4.36
N GLY A 22 6.09 6.41 4.82
CA GLY A 22 5.04 7.37 5.17
C GLY A 22 5.45 8.35 6.28
N ARG A 23 6.24 7.89 7.27
CA ARG A 23 6.69 8.75 8.37
C ARG A 23 7.81 9.70 7.96
N ILE A 24 8.75 9.22 7.14
CA ILE A 24 9.95 9.99 6.77
C ILE A 24 9.63 10.98 5.63
N LEU A 25 8.94 10.53 4.58
CA LEU A 25 8.77 11.32 3.35
C LEU A 25 7.61 12.31 3.44
N VAL A 26 6.49 11.90 4.04
CA VAL A 26 5.25 12.71 4.09
C VAL A 26 4.77 13.02 5.50
N GLY A 27 5.35 12.42 6.53
CA GLY A 27 4.95 12.66 7.92
C GLY A 27 3.53 12.16 8.24
N LEU A 28 3.06 11.13 7.52
CA LEU A 28 1.73 10.56 7.68
C LEU A 28 1.81 9.21 8.40
N ARG A 29 0.81 8.92 9.23
CA ARG A 29 0.70 7.66 9.96
C ARG A 29 -0.74 7.20 10.01
N TRP A 30 -0.96 5.92 9.70
CA TRP A 30 -2.25 5.28 9.88
C TRP A 30 -2.10 3.91 10.53
N TRP A 31 -3.08 3.53 11.35
CA TRP A 31 -3.20 2.17 11.88
C TRP A 31 -4.67 1.86 12.14
N SER A 32 -4.97 0.56 12.19
CA SER A 32 -6.28 0.05 12.58
C SER A 32 -6.14 -0.62 13.94
N GLN A 33 -7.08 -0.37 14.83
CA GLN A 33 -7.17 -0.97 16.15
C GLN A 33 -8.53 -1.64 16.30
N VAL A 34 -8.52 -2.93 16.62
CA VAL A 34 -9.74 -3.68 16.94
C VAL A 34 -9.99 -3.53 18.44
N LYS A 35 -11.15 -2.99 18.82
CA LYS A 35 -11.58 -2.83 20.21
C LYS A 35 -12.06 -4.16 20.79
N GLU A 36 -12.21 -4.21 22.12
CA GLU A 36 -12.70 -5.40 22.84
C GLU A 36 -14.12 -5.82 22.42
N ASP A 37 -14.92 -4.88 21.91
CA ASP A 37 -16.26 -5.11 21.36
C ASP A 37 -16.25 -5.66 19.92
N GLY A 38 -15.06 -5.84 19.32
CA GLY A 38 -14.88 -6.31 17.95
C GLY A 38 -15.05 -5.23 16.88
N THR A 39 -15.26 -3.97 17.25
CA THR A 39 -15.31 -2.86 16.30
C THR A 39 -13.91 -2.46 15.84
N GLU A 40 -13.76 -2.18 14.54
CA GLU A 40 -12.49 -1.72 13.94
C GLU A 40 -12.48 -0.20 13.86
N GLU A 41 -11.53 0.44 14.56
CA GLU A 41 -11.31 1.88 14.46
C GLU A 41 -10.00 2.18 13.71
N TRP A 42 -10.12 3.07 12.73
CA TRP A 42 -9.00 3.52 11.93
C TRP A 42 -8.52 4.88 12.42
N TYR A 43 -7.25 4.95 12.79
CA TYR A 43 -6.59 6.15 13.26
C TYR A 43 -5.70 6.71 12.16
N PHE A 44 -5.82 8.00 11.90
CA PHE A 44 -5.07 8.71 10.87
C PHE A 44 -4.46 9.97 11.47
N GLU A 45 -3.15 10.12 11.32
CA GLU A 45 -2.39 11.25 11.83
C GLU A 45 -1.54 11.87 10.71
N SER A 46 -1.47 13.20 10.72
CA SER A 46 -0.59 13.98 9.87
C SER A 46 0.15 15.03 10.70
N LEU A 47 1.42 15.27 10.37
CA LEU A 47 2.20 16.34 10.99
C LEU A 47 1.77 17.69 10.39
N GLU A 48 1.23 18.59 11.23
CA GLU A 48 0.76 19.93 10.82
C GLU A 48 1.86 20.84 10.28
N ASP A 49 3.12 20.64 10.72
CA ASP A 49 4.29 21.40 10.27
C ASP A 49 4.73 20.95 8.87
N LYS A 50 3.92 21.29 7.86
CA LYS A 50 4.21 21.08 6.44
C LYS A 50 5.43 21.87 5.99
N LYS A 51 6.61 21.32 6.18
CA LYS A 51 7.84 21.71 5.45
C LYS A 51 8.19 20.81 4.27
N ASN A 52 7.49 19.68 4.10
CA ASN A 52 7.84 18.68 3.09
C ASN A 52 6.95 18.71 1.84
N ALA A 53 6.55 19.88 1.36
CA ALA A 53 6.00 20.05 0.00
C ALA A 53 7.11 20.00 -1.07
N GLY A 54 8.05 19.06 -0.92
CA GLY A 54 9.22 18.88 -1.76
C GLY A 54 9.10 17.68 -2.70
N VAL A 55 10.21 17.38 -3.37
CA VAL A 55 10.34 16.25 -4.29
C VAL A 55 10.01 14.91 -3.60
N ASP A 56 10.34 14.77 -2.32
CA ASP A 56 10.11 13.54 -1.53
C ASP A 56 8.63 13.20 -1.39
N SER A 57 7.78 14.19 -1.12
CA SER A 57 6.33 14.01 -1.05
C SER A 57 5.74 13.68 -2.42
N PHE A 58 6.20 14.38 -3.47
CA PHE A 58 5.78 14.06 -4.84
C PHE A 58 6.12 12.62 -5.23
N ILE A 59 7.36 12.18 -4.99
CA ILE A 59 7.80 10.80 -5.29
C ILE A 59 6.97 9.80 -4.48
N PHE A 60 6.76 10.07 -3.18
CA PHE A 60 5.95 9.18 -2.33
C PHE A 60 4.55 8.97 -2.91
N TRP A 61 3.83 10.05 -3.19
CA TRP A 61 2.49 9.96 -3.76
C TRP A 61 2.49 9.31 -5.15
N ALA A 62 3.42 9.68 -6.02
CA ALA A 62 3.53 9.09 -7.35
C ALA A 62 3.71 7.56 -7.28
N VAL A 63 4.65 7.07 -6.47
CA VAL A 63 4.88 5.62 -6.29
C VAL A 63 3.67 4.94 -5.65
N LEU A 64 3.04 5.58 -4.67
CA LEU A 64 1.87 5.05 -3.97
C LEU A 64 0.66 4.86 -4.91
N TYR A 65 0.47 5.75 -5.89
CA TYR A 65 -0.58 5.62 -6.91
C TYR A 65 -0.19 4.66 -8.04
N ILE A 66 1.04 4.73 -8.54
CA ILE A 66 1.49 3.93 -9.69
C ILE A 66 1.50 2.44 -9.36
N THR A 67 1.96 2.06 -8.17
CA THR A 67 2.11 0.65 -7.76
C THR A 67 0.80 -0.16 -7.87
N PRO A 68 -0.33 0.24 -7.25
CA PRO A 68 -1.59 -0.48 -7.39
C PRO A 68 -2.14 -0.46 -8.82
N ILE A 69 -1.89 0.60 -9.61
CA ILE A 69 -2.28 0.66 -11.03
C ILE A 69 -1.53 -0.40 -11.84
N VAL A 70 -0.21 -0.54 -11.64
CA VAL A 70 0.60 -1.56 -12.31
C VAL A 70 0.10 -2.96 -11.94
N TRP A 71 -0.15 -3.22 -10.65
CA TRP A 71 -0.70 -4.51 -10.22
C TRP A 71 -2.09 -4.79 -10.79
N ALA A 72 -2.95 -3.79 -10.91
CA ALA A 72 -4.27 -3.94 -11.51
C ALA A 72 -4.19 -4.30 -12.99
N ILE A 73 -3.30 -3.65 -13.75
CA ILE A 73 -3.06 -3.98 -15.17
C ILE A 73 -2.55 -5.43 -15.30
N LEU A 74 -1.60 -5.83 -14.45
CA LEU A 74 -1.08 -7.20 -14.43
C LEU A 74 -2.15 -8.23 -14.02
N ALA A 75 -3.04 -7.88 -13.09
CA ALA A 75 -4.17 -8.72 -12.72
C ALA A 75 -5.11 -8.95 -13.92
N ILE A 76 -5.47 -7.89 -14.65
CA ILE A 76 -6.31 -7.97 -15.85
C ILE A 76 -5.64 -8.83 -16.92
N ALA A 77 -4.35 -8.60 -17.20
CA ALA A 77 -3.59 -9.41 -18.15
C ALA A 77 -3.52 -10.90 -17.76
N SER A 78 -3.38 -11.18 -16.46
CA SER A 78 -3.35 -12.54 -15.91
C SER A 78 -4.71 -13.24 -16.01
N ILE A 79 -5.82 -12.50 -15.86
CA ILE A 79 -7.18 -13.00 -16.06
C ILE A 79 -7.38 -13.39 -17.52
N LEU A 80 -6.99 -12.52 -18.46
CA LEU A 80 -7.10 -12.80 -19.90
C LEU A 80 -6.24 -14.00 -20.33
N SER A 81 -5.13 -14.24 -19.63
CA SER A 81 -4.22 -15.37 -19.87
C SER A 81 -4.66 -16.68 -19.18
N PHE A 82 -5.81 -16.68 -18.47
CA PHE A 82 -6.31 -17.81 -17.67
C PHE A 82 -5.32 -18.39 -16.64
N ALA A 83 -4.33 -17.59 -16.22
CA ALA A 83 -3.29 -18.01 -15.29
C ALA A 83 -3.73 -17.79 -13.84
N ILE A 84 -4.58 -18.68 -13.31
CA ILE A 84 -5.23 -18.55 -11.98
C ILE A 84 -4.24 -18.20 -10.87
N TYR A 85 -3.08 -18.83 -10.85
CA TYR A 85 -2.04 -18.57 -9.86
C TYR A 85 -1.49 -17.12 -9.92
N ASN A 86 -1.29 -16.58 -11.11
CA ASN A 86 -0.83 -15.20 -11.29
C ASN A 86 -1.94 -14.21 -10.91
N VAL A 87 -3.21 -14.57 -11.13
CA VAL A 87 -4.35 -13.77 -10.68
C VAL A 87 -4.35 -13.65 -9.16
N THR A 88 -4.22 -14.75 -8.42
CA THR A 88 -4.17 -14.71 -6.94
C THR A 88 -3.04 -13.82 -6.44
N LEU A 89 -1.85 -13.95 -7.03
CA LEU A 89 -0.68 -13.13 -6.68
C LEU A 89 -0.94 -11.64 -6.94
N CYS A 90 -1.44 -11.29 -8.13
CA CYS A 90 -1.71 -9.88 -8.47
C CYS A 90 -2.81 -9.31 -7.57
N VAL A 91 -3.86 -10.07 -7.26
CA VAL A 91 -4.92 -9.64 -6.35
C VAL A 91 -4.37 -9.38 -4.95
N SER A 92 -3.55 -10.28 -4.40
CA SER A 92 -2.92 -10.05 -3.09
C SER A 92 -2.05 -8.78 -3.08
N ALA A 93 -1.27 -8.53 -4.14
CA ALA A 93 -0.46 -7.33 -4.26
C ALA A 93 -1.29 -6.05 -4.42
N CYS A 94 -2.39 -6.11 -5.19
CA CYS A 94 -3.37 -5.02 -5.31
C CYS A 94 -3.98 -4.67 -3.96
N VAL A 95 -4.37 -5.66 -3.16
CA VAL A 95 -4.96 -5.44 -1.84
C VAL A 95 -3.96 -4.74 -0.93
N LEU A 96 -2.74 -5.28 -0.81
CA LEU A 96 -1.69 -4.68 0.04
C LEU A 96 -1.37 -3.23 -0.35
N SER A 97 -1.10 -2.98 -1.64
CA SER A 97 -0.81 -1.63 -2.13
C SER A 97 -2.02 -0.69 -2.03
N GLY A 98 -3.22 -1.20 -2.30
CA GLY A 98 -4.48 -0.47 -2.18
C GLY A 98 -4.81 -0.07 -0.75
N THR A 99 -4.54 -0.93 0.24
CA THR A 99 -4.73 -0.59 1.65
C THR A 99 -3.79 0.54 2.08
N ASN A 100 -2.53 0.50 1.65
CA ASN A 100 -1.60 1.61 1.90
C ASN A 100 -2.10 2.90 1.25
N LEU A 101 -2.52 2.86 -0.02
CA LEU A 101 -3.04 4.02 -0.72
C LEU A 101 -4.26 4.63 0.00
N TYR A 102 -5.24 3.79 0.35
CA TYR A 102 -6.43 4.22 1.09
C TYR A 102 -6.07 4.83 2.44
N GLY A 103 -5.15 4.18 3.18
CA GLY A 103 -4.72 4.62 4.49
C GLY A 103 -4.12 6.02 4.46
N TYR A 104 -3.22 6.29 3.51
CA TYR A 104 -2.56 7.59 3.39
C TYR A 104 -3.45 8.69 2.82
N ILE A 105 -4.40 8.38 1.93
CA ILE A 105 -5.38 9.37 1.44
C ILE A 105 -6.27 9.89 2.58
N LYS A 106 -6.51 9.07 3.61
CA LYS A 106 -7.33 9.39 4.78
C LYS A 106 -6.57 10.14 5.88
N CYS A 107 -5.23 10.17 5.86
CA CYS A 107 -4.36 10.95 6.76
C CYS A 107 -4.33 12.44 6.42
#